data_AF-A0A0F9B5D8-F1
#
_entry.id   AF-A0A0F9B5D8-F1
#
_cell.length_a   1.000
_cell.length_b   1.000
_cell.length_c   1.000
_cell.angle_alpha   90.00
_cell.angle_beta   90.00
_cell.angle_gamma   90.00
#
_symmetry.space_group_name_H-M   'P 1'
#
loop_
_entity.id
_entity.type
_entity.pdbx_description
1 polymer ?
#
loop_
_entity_poly.entity_id
_entity_poly.type
_entity_poly.pdbx_seq_one_letter_code
_entity_poly.pdbx_strand_id
1 'polypeptide(L)'
;MNFAGAAVVAGGIRRSSEIALGTMGDEEFNNLKTKENLEDKSLARWASNNTHVVNVGDDYTEAAKRTEVNGEPGYFWIENAREYGRMSDPVNRIDHRVMGTNPCGEQSLESYELCNLVETFPINHEDLDDYKETLKFAYLYAKTVTLLRTHDSRTNQVMTRNRRIGLSQSGIIENINKWGFRTHMKWCSKGYKVVRGWDKTYSEWLGVPESIKKTTVKPSGSVSLLPGVTPG
;
A
#
# COMPACT_ATOMS: atom_id res chain seq x y z
N MET A 1 -21.27 2.99 3.10
CA MET A 1 -19.91 2.71 3.59
C MET A 1 -19.67 3.48 4.89
N ASN A 2 -19.56 4.80 4.82
CA ASN A 2 -19.24 5.67 5.97
C ASN A 2 -20.03 5.43 7.27
N PHE A 3 -21.34 5.16 7.19
CA PHE A 3 -22.13 4.80 8.38
C PHE A 3 -21.65 3.52 9.07
N ALA A 4 -21.22 2.51 8.30
CA ALA A 4 -20.62 1.29 8.85
C ALA A 4 -19.27 1.61 9.50
N GLY A 5 -18.42 2.40 8.85
CA GLY A 5 -17.18 2.90 9.46
C GLY A 5 -17.41 3.62 10.79
N ALA A 6 -18.39 4.54 10.83
CA ALA A 6 -18.76 5.27 12.04
C ALA A 6 -19.30 4.35 13.16
N ALA A 7 -20.02 3.28 12.83
CA ALA A 7 -20.52 2.31 13.80
C ALA A 7 -19.42 1.39 14.37
N VAL A 8 -18.35 1.13 13.60
CA VAL A 8 -17.28 0.16 13.93
C VAL A 8 -16.05 0.85 14.56
N VAL A 9 -16.11 2.15 14.87
CA VAL A 9 -15.03 2.88 15.56
C VAL A 9 -14.54 2.10 16.77
N ALA A 10 -13.36 1.51 16.64
CA ALA A 10 -12.87 0.40 17.46
C ALA A 10 -12.78 0.79 18.95
N GLY A 11 -13.83 0.49 19.72
CA GLY A 11 -13.87 0.65 21.18
C GLY A 11 -13.41 2.02 21.70
N GLY A 12 -13.52 3.08 20.90
CA GLY A 12 -13.05 4.43 21.24
C GLY A 12 -11.53 4.69 21.14
N ILE A 13 -10.71 3.72 20.70
CA ILE A 13 -9.24 3.87 20.68
C ILE A 13 -8.72 4.41 19.34
N ARG A 14 -9.32 4.02 18.21
CA ARG A 14 -8.93 4.48 16.86
C ARG A 14 -10.17 4.73 15.99
N ARG A 15 -10.12 5.82 15.22
CA ARG A 15 -11.11 6.15 14.19
C ARG A 15 -11.12 5.07 13.10
N SER A 16 -12.27 4.85 12.46
CA SER A 16 -12.36 4.01 11.26
C SER A 16 -11.42 4.53 10.18
N SER A 17 -10.88 3.62 9.37
CA SER A 17 -9.99 3.97 8.25
C SER A 17 -10.56 3.41 6.96
N GLU A 18 -11.41 4.20 6.29
CA GLU A 18 -11.94 3.86 4.97
C GLU A 18 -11.32 4.77 3.90
N ILE A 19 -11.23 4.27 2.67
CA ILE A 19 -10.94 5.07 1.48
C ILE A 19 -12.08 4.90 0.49
N ALA A 20 -12.63 6.02 0.03
CA ALA A 20 -13.65 6.05 -1.00
C ALA A 20 -13.00 6.46 -2.32
N LEU A 21 -13.17 5.62 -3.34
CA LEU A 21 -12.63 5.86 -4.68
C LEU A 21 -13.75 6.39 -5.58
N GLY A 22 -13.52 7.52 -6.23
CA GLY A 22 -14.46 8.17 -7.16
C GLY A 22 -13.74 8.72 -8.39
N THR A 23 -14.48 9.33 -9.31
CA THR A 23 -13.92 9.92 -10.54
C THR A 23 -13.93 11.45 -10.45
N MET A 24 -12.99 12.12 -11.14
CA MET A 24 -12.94 13.59 -11.17
C MET A 24 -14.22 14.24 -11.73
N GLY A 25 -14.95 13.56 -12.62
CA GLY A 25 -16.20 14.07 -13.20
C GLY A 25 -17.43 13.94 -12.31
N ASP A 26 -17.32 13.34 -11.12
CA ASP A 26 -18.44 13.17 -10.20
C ASP A 26 -18.51 14.36 -9.23
N GLU A 27 -19.32 15.37 -9.58
CA GLU A 27 -19.50 16.57 -8.76
C GLU A 27 -20.04 16.28 -7.37
N GLU A 28 -20.91 15.27 -7.22
CA GLU A 28 -21.46 14.91 -5.92
C GLU A 28 -20.33 14.39 -5.02
N PHE A 29 -19.55 13.41 -5.51
CA PHE A 29 -18.40 12.86 -4.82
C PHE A 29 -17.38 13.94 -4.43
N ASN A 30 -17.10 14.86 -5.35
CA ASN A 30 -16.14 15.95 -5.17
C ASN A 30 -16.54 16.95 -4.07
N ASN A 31 -17.84 17.09 -3.82
CA ASN A 31 -18.37 18.02 -2.84
C ASN A 31 -18.66 17.37 -1.47
N LEU A 32 -18.54 16.05 -1.33
CA LEU A 32 -18.80 15.35 -0.06
C LEU A 32 -17.95 15.82 1.12
N LYS A 33 -16.79 16.43 0.86
CA LYS A 33 -15.81 16.84 1.87
C LYS A 33 -15.53 18.34 1.94
N THR A 34 -16.48 19.17 1.50
CA THR A 34 -16.41 20.61 1.77
C THR A 34 -16.57 20.89 3.27
N LYS A 35 -16.11 22.06 3.73
CA LYS A 35 -16.20 22.46 5.14
C LYS A 35 -17.64 22.34 5.68
N GLU A 36 -18.60 22.91 4.96
CA GLU A 36 -20.03 22.85 5.28
C GLU A 36 -20.51 21.39 5.40
N ASN A 37 -20.13 20.54 4.45
CA ASN A 37 -20.55 19.14 4.41
C ASN A 37 -19.90 18.26 5.49
N LEU A 38 -18.80 18.70 6.08
CA LEU A 38 -18.11 18.02 7.19
C LEU A 38 -18.58 18.49 8.58
N GLU A 39 -19.24 19.65 8.67
CA GLU A 39 -19.81 20.16 9.92
C GLU A 39 -20.98 19.29 10.40
N ASP A 40 -21.78 18.74 9.47
CA ASP A 40 -22.79 17.75 9.78
C ASP A 40 -22.20 16.35 10.00
N LYS A 41 -21.82 16.09 11.26
CA LYS A 41 -21.28 14.79 11.70
C LYS A 41 -22.27 13.63 11.54
N SER A 42 -23.58 13.91 11.44
CA SER A 42 -24.60 12.87 11.30
C SER A 42 -24.49 12.15 9.95
N LEU A 43 -23.86 12.78 8.96
CA LEU A 43 -23.63 12.19 7.64
C LEU A 43 -22.42 11.26 7.57
N ALA A 44 -21.66 11.13 8.67
CA ALA A 44 -20.49 10.26 8.79
C ALA A 44 -19.39 10.47 7.72
N ARG A 45 -19.39 11.59 7.00
CA ARG A 45 -18.45 11.89 5.89
C ARG A 45 -16.97 11.93 6.31
N TRP A 46 -16.70 12.07 7.61
CA TRP A 46 -15.37 11.99 8.20
C TRP A 46 -14.80 10.56 8.26
N ALA A 47 -15.62 9.52 8.06
CA ALA A 47 -15.23 8.13 8.27
C ALA A 47 -14.31 7.56 7.17
N SER A 48 -14.25 8.22 6.01
CA SER A 48 -13.41 7.85 4.87
C SER A 48 -12.51 9.00 4.42
N ASN A 49 -11.41 8.68 3.74
CA ASN A 49 -10.67 9.60 2.87
C ASN A 49 -11.08 9.40 1.40
N ASN A 50 -11.23 10.49 0.63
CA ASN A 50 -11.72 10.43 -0.74
C ASN A 50 -10.55 10.55 -1.71
N THR A 51 -10.54 9.71 -2.73
CA THR A 51 -9.46 9.64 -3.72
C THR A 51 -10.03 9.50 -5.11
N HIS A 52 -9.47 10.26 -6.04
CA HIS A 52 -9.79 10.16 -7.45
C HIS A 52 -9.00 9.03 -8.10
N VAL A 53 -9.71 8.19 -8.85
CA VAL A 53 -9.10 7.26 -9.80
C VAL A 53 -8.80 8.04 -11.08
N VAL A 54 -7.54 8.07 -11.47
CA VAL A 54 -7.01 8.97 -12.52
C VAL A 54 -6.08 8.24 -13.48
N ASN A 55 -5.80 8.87 -14.62
CA ASN A 55 -4.84 8.43 -15.63
C ASN A 55 -3.74 9.48 -15.85
N VAL A 56 -2.57 9.02 -16.28
CA VAL A 56 -1.48 9.92 -16.69
C VAL A 56 -1.98 10.79 -17.85
N GLY A 57 -1.91 12.12 -17.67
CA GLY A 57 -2.32 13.09 -18.67
C GLY A 57 -3.72 13.68 -18.48
N ASP A 58 -4.48 13.25 -17.47
CA ASP A 58 -5.74 13.91 -17.11
C ASP A 58 -5.53 15.41 -16.74
N ASP A 59 -6.59 16.22 -16.82
CA ASP A 59 -6.59 17.59 -16.31
C ASP A 59 -6.89 17.62 -14.81
N TYR A 60 -5.86 17.93 -14.02
CA TYR A 60 -5.93 17.96 -12.56
C TYR A 60 -6.28 19.35 -11.99
N THR A 61 -6.49 20.37 -12.82
CA THR A 61 -6.53 21.78 -12.37
C THR A 61 -7.54 22.03 -11.25
N GLU A 62 -8.78 21.55 -11.41
CA GLU A 62 -9.84 21.75 -10.40
C GLU A 62 -9.68 20.83 -9.18
N ALA A 63 -9.21 19.59 -9.39
CA ALA A 63 -8.95 18.67 -8.29
C ALA A 63 -7.80 19.18 -7.40
N ALA A 64 -6.73 19.72 -8.00
CA ALA A 64 -5.58 20.26 -7.31
C ALA A 64 -5.94 21.47 -6.44
N LYS A 65 -6.81 22.38 -6.93
CA LYS A 65 -7.33 23.50 -6.12
C LYS A 65 -8.06 23.02 -4.87
N ARG A 66 -8.77 21.89 -4.95
CA ARG A 66 -9.44 21.29 -3.78
C ARG A 66 -8.41 20.68 -2.83
N THR A 67 -7.45 19.91 -3.36
CA THR A 67 -6.37 19.30 -2.57
C THR A 67 -5.56 20.36 -1.81
N GLU A 68 -5.32 21.53 -2.39
CA GLU A 68 -4.61 22.63 -1.73
C GLU A 68 -5.30 23.11 -0.45
N VAL A 69 -6.64 23.07 -0.40
CA VAL A 69 -7.42 23.60 0.73
C VAL A 69 -7.33 22.70 1.97
N ASN A 70 -7.36 21.37 1.79
CA ASN A 70 -7.51 20.44 2.92
C ASN A 70 -6.77 19.10 2.77
N GLY A 71 -5.97 18.93 1.71
CA GLY A 71 -5.26 17.68 1.40
C GLY A 71 -6.11 16.63 0.68
N GLU A 72 -7.36 16.91 0.31
CA GLU A 72 -8.28 16.00 -0.38
C GLU A 72 -8.77 16.62 -1.70
N PRO A 73 -8.98 15.83 -2.77
CA PRO A 73 -8.88 14.37 -2.83
C PRO A 73 -7.43 13.90 -2.95
N GLY A 74 -7.21 12.63 -2.60
CA GLY A 74 -6.02 11.88 -3.04
C GLY A 74 -6.13 11.45 -4.51
N TYR A 75 -5.07 10.85 -5.05
CA TYR A 75 -5.01 10.41 -6.45
C TYR A 75 -4.48 8.98 -6.55
N PHE A 76 -5.17 8.14 -7.32
CA PHE A 76 -4.77 6.76 -7.58
C PHE A 76 -4.73 6.47 -9.07
N TRP A 77 -3.51 6.32 -9.60
CA TRP A 77 -3.25 6.00 -11.00
C TRP A 77 -3.47 4.51 -11.28
N ILE A 78 -4.71 4.14 -11.56
CA ILE A 78 -5.11 2.72 -11.66
C ILE A 78 -4.45 2.00 -12.82
N GLU A 79 -4.28 2.65 -13.98
CA GLU A 79 -3.63 2.02 -15.12
C GLU A 79 -2.15 1.77 -14.85
N ASN A 80 -1.45 2.69 -14.18
CA ASN A 80 -0.08 2.46 -13.73
C ASN A 80 0.01 1.27 -12.77
N ALA A 81 -0.92 1.16 -11.82
CA ALA A 81 -0.98 0.05 -10.88
C ALA A 81 -1.22 -1.31 -11.58
N ARG A 82 -2.01 -1.31 -12.67
CA ARG A 82 -2.30 -2.48 -13.50
C ARG A 82 -1.14 -2.86 -14.41
N GLU A 83 -0.46 -1.89 -15.00
CA GLU A 83 0.55 -2.10 -16.04
C GLU A 83 1.94 -2.44 -15.49
N TYR A 84 2.29 -1.92 -14.31
CA TYR A 84 3.65 -1.98 -13.80
C TYR A 84 3.80 -2.80 -12.51
N GLY A 85 5.02 -3.37 -12.39
CA GLY A 85 5.59 -3.80 -11.11
C GLY A 85 6.35 -2.64 -10.47
N ARG A 86 7.66 -2.56 -10.74
CA ARG A 86 8.44 -1.34 -10.51
C ARG A 86 8.42 -0.49 -11.77
N MET A 87 8.41 0.83 -11.64
CA MET A 87 8.44 1.74 -12.79
C MET A 87 9.75 1.67 -13.59
N SER A 88 10.82 1.11 -13.01
CA SER A 88 12.08 0.84 -13.72
C SER A 88 12.07 -0.45 -14.54
N ASP A 89 11.07 -1.32 -14.35
CA ASP A 89 10.90 -2.54 -15.13
C ASP A 89 9.91 -2.26 -16.29
N PRO A 90 10.00 -3.01 -17.41
CA PRO A 90 9.03 -2.89 -18.50
C PRO A 90 7.59 -3.17 -18.05
N VAL A 91 6.63 -2.62 -18.80
CA VAL A 91 5.20 -2.97 -18.68
C VAL A 91 5.05 -4.48 -18.73
N ASN A 92 4.30 -5.03 -17.77
CA ASN A 92 4.09 -6.48 -17.65
C ASN A 92 2.63 -6.88 -17.45
N ARG A 93 1.76 -5.94 -17.05
CA ARG A 93 0.32 -6.17 -16.83
C ARG A 93 0.01 -7.34 -15.87
N ILE A 94 0.94 -7.68 -14.97
CA ILE A 94 0.77 -8.81 -14.05
C ILE A 94 -0.41 -8.57 -13.10
N ASP A 95 -0.66 -7.29 -12.74
CA ASP A 95 -1.67 -6.85 -11.77
C ASP A 95 -2.90 -6.24 -12.47
N HIS A 96 -3.23 -6.69 -13.68
CA HIS A 96 -4.30 -6.13 -14.53
C HIS A 96 -5.70 -6.13 -13.89
N ARG A 97 -5.91 -6.87 -12.80
CA ARG A 97 -7.21 -6.98 -12.10
C ARG A 97 -7.40 -5.96 -10.98
N VAL A 98 -6.40 -5.13 -10.70
CA VAL A 98 -6.49 -4.08 -9.67
C VAL A 98 -7.73 -3.24 -9.88
N MET A 99 -8.47 -3.03 -8.79
CA MET A 99 -9.69 -2.22 -8.75
C MET A 99 -9.54 -1.00 -7.83
N GLY A 100 -8.50 -0.95 -7.01
CA GLY A 100 -8.26 0.14 -6.08
C GLY A 100 -7.03 -0.10 -5.23
N THR A 101 -7.06 0.49 -4.03
CA THR A 101 -5.98 0.42 -3.06
C THR A 101 -6.54 0.30 -1.64
N ASN A 102 -5.70 -0.13 -0.70
CA ASN A 102 -6.00 -0.04 0.72
C ASN A 102 -6.01 1.43 1.20
N PRO A 103 -6.51 1.72 2.42
CA PRO A 103 -6.67 3.10 2.90
C PRO A 103 -5.41 3.98 2.94
N CYS A 104 -4.22 3.38 3.01
CA CYS A 104 -2.95 4.11 3.02
C CYS A 104 -2.32 4.25 1.62
N GLY A 105 -2.92 3.68 0.57
CA GLY A 105 -2.50 3.89 -0.82
C GLY A 105 -1.32 3.03 -1.30
N GLU A 106 -0.72 2.20 -0.44
CA GLU A 106 0.57 1.55 -0.74
C GLU A 106 0.45 0.18 -1.41
N GLN A 107 -0.72 -0.45 -1.41
CA GLN A 107 -0.96 -1.71 -2.10
C GLN A 107 -2.05 -1.58 -3.16
N SER A 108 -1.70 -1.86 -4.41
CA SER A 108 -2.66 -2.10 -5.48
C SER A 108 -3.43 -3.39 -5.20
N LEU A 109 -4.75 -3.34 -5.14
CA LEU A 109 -5.59 -4.45 -4.71
C LEU A 109 -6.74 -4.74 -5.68
N GLU A 110 -7.06 -6.02 -5.81
CA GLU A 110 -8.35 -6.46 -6.37
C GLU A 110 -9.48 -6.29 -5.35
N SER A 111 -10.72 -6.34 -5.83
CA SER A 111 -11.87 -6.43 -4.93
C SER A 111 -11.73 -7.66 -4.02
N TYR A 112 -12.02 -7.50 -2.72
CA TYR A 112 -11.88 -8.51 -1.68
C TYR A 112 -10.44 -8.98 -1.36
N GLU A 113 -9.40 -8.39 -1.96
CA GLU A 113 -8.01 -8.67 -1.60
C GLU A 113 -7.64 -8.01 -0.26
N LEU A 114 -6.84 -8.69 0.56
CA LEU A 114 -6.34 -8.13 1.81
C LEU A 114 -4.90 -7.65 1.66
N CYS A 115 -4.60 -6.55 2.33
CA CYS A 115 -3.25 -6.07 2.48
C CYS A 115 -2.44 -7.01 3.40
N ASN A 116 -1.25 -7.42 2.95
CA ASN A 116 -0.32 -8.25 3.72
C ASN A 116 1.05 -7.58 3.78
N LEU A 117 1.44 -7.11 4.96
CA LEU A 117 2.59 -6.24 5.16
C LEU A 117 3.56 -6.81 6.17
N VAL A 118 4.83 -6.53 5.93
CA VAL A 118 5.91 -6.65 6.90
C VAL A 118 6.82 -5.44 6.73
N GLU A 119 7.35 -4.92 7.83
CA GLU A 119 8.13 -3.69 7.81
C GLU A 119 9.61 -3.99 8.09
N THR A 120 10.50 -3.34 7.36
CA THR A 120 11.95 -3.51 7.46
C THR A 120 12.64 -2.15 7.58
N PHE A 121 13.78 -2.11 8.26
CA PHE A 121 14.44 -0.87 8.65
C PHE A 121 15.91 -0.86 8.17
N PRO A 122 16.20 -0.56 6.88
CA PRO A 122 17.54 -0.67 6.30
C PRO A 122 18.62 0.12 7.07
N ILE A 123 18.25 1.20 7.75
CA ILE A 123 19.19 2.01 8.54
C ILE A 123 19.86 1.21 9.68
N ASN A 124 19.19 0.18 10.19
CA ASN A 124 19.62 -0.62 11.33
C ASN A 124 20.54 -1.79 10.94
N HIS A 125 21.04 -1.81 9.71
CA HIS A 125 21.92 -2.85 9.21
C HIS A 125 23.35 -2.33 9.03
N GLU A 126 24.31 -3.24 9.22
CA GLU A 126 25.74 -2.95 9.05
C GLU A 126 26.09 -2.75 7.57
N ASP A 127 25.53 -3.60 6.71
CA ASP A 127 25.71 -3.54 5.27
C ASP A 127 24.51 -4.16 4.53
N LEU A 128 24.67 -4.32 3.20
CA LEU A 128 23.63 -4.88 2.36
C LEU A 128 23.40 -6.38 2.61
N ASP A 129 24.43 -7.14 2.95
CA ASP A 129 24.29 -8.58 3.13
C ASP A 129 23.54 -8.87 4.44
N ASP A 130 23.83 -8.12 5.51
CA ASP A 130 23.04 -8.09 6.74
C ASP A 130 21.57 -7.69 6.46
N TYR A 131 21.33 -6.64 5.66
CA TYR A 131 19.97 -6.26 5.29
C TYR A 131 19.23 -7.36 4.50
N LYS A 132 19.92 -8.11 3.63
CA LYS A 132 19.30 -9.24 2.92
C LYS A 132 18.87 -10.35 3.86
N GLU A 133 19.61 -10.61 4.94
CA GLU A 133 19.19 -11.59 5.93
C GLU A 133 17.85 -11.18 6.57
N THR A 134 17.70 -9.91 6.93
CA THR A 134 16.41 -9.39 7.41
C THR A 134 15.31 -9.52 6.35
N LEU A 135 15.60 -9.19 5.09
CA LEU A 135 14.64 -9.37 4.00
C LEU A 135 14.19 -10.82 3.84
N LYS A 136 15.07 -11.80 4.12
CA LYS A 136 14.74 -13.22 4.04
C LYS A 136 13.65 -13.59 5.06
N PHE A 137 13.82 -13.17 6.31
CA PHE A 137 12.84 -13.47 7.36
C PHE A 137 11.54 -12.69 7.18
N ALA A 138 11.63 -11.42 6.77
CA ALA A 138 10.47 -10.62 6.41
C ALA A 138 9.66 -11.28 5.29
N TYR A 139 10.34 -11.75 4.23
CA TYR A 139 9.73 -12.51 3.15
C TYR A 139 9.04 -13.78 3.65
N LEU A 140 9.74 -14.62 4.43
CA LEU A 140 9.19 -15.88 4.94
C LEU A 140 7.96 -15.67 5.81
N TYR A 141 7.98 -14.66 6.68
CA TYR A 141 6.84 -14.27 7.49
C TYR A 141 5.65 -13.89 6.60
N ALA A 142 5.85 -12.92 5.69
CA ALA A 142 4.78 -12.44 4.83
C ALA A 142 4.21 -13.56 3.94
N LYS A 143 5.08 -14.42 3.37
CA LYS A 143 4.64 -15.56 2.55
C LYS A 143 3.83 -16.56 3.36
N THR A 144 4.24 -16.87 4.59
CA THR A 144 3.51 -17.77 5.47
C THR A 144 2.13 -17.22 5.82
N VAL A 145 2.01 -15.92 6.06
CA VAL A 145 0.71 -15.26 6.30
C VAL A 145 -0.24 -15.45 5.11
N THR A 146 0.26 -15.50 3.88
CA THR A 146 -0.60 -15.75 2.70
C THR A 146 -1.29 -17.11 2.73
N LEU A 147 -0.80 -18.09 3.51
CA LEU A 147 -1.35 -19.44 3.61
C LEU A 147 -2.59 -19.52 4.52
N LEU A 148 -2.82 -18.48 5.33
CA LEU A 148 -3.98 -18.40 6.21
C LEU A 148 -5.26 -18.16 5.40
N ARG A 149 -6.38 -18.64 5.94
CA ARG A 149 -7.72 -18.41 5.39
C ARG A 149 -8.52 -17.47 6.27
N THR A 150 -9.40 -16.71 5.66
CA THR A 150 -10.42 -15.91 6.34
C THR A 150 -11.76 -16.63 6.31
N HIS A 151 -12.78 -16.03 6.93
CA HIS A 151 -14.16 -16.52 6.88
C HIS A 151 -14.85 -16.22 5.54
N ASP A 152 -14.33 -15.31 4.71
CA ASP A 152 -14.94 -14.92 3.43
C ASP A 152 -14.31 -15.72 2.27
N SER A 153 -15.14 -16.50 1.56
CA SER A 153 -14.69 -17.32 0.42
C SER A 153 -14.18 -16.50 -0.77
N ARG A 154 -14.70 -15.28 -0.99
CA ARG A 154 -14.29 -14.37 -2.06
C ARG A 154 -12.88 -13.85 -1.79
N THR A 155 -12.63 -13.41 -0.56
CA THR A 155 -11.28 -13.01 -0.12
C THR A 155 -10.30 -14.18 -0.24
N ASN A 156 -10.68 -15.37 0.24
CA ASN A 156 -9.84 -16.55 0.13
C ASN A 156 -9.47 -16.90 -1.32
N GLN A 157 -10.40 -16.73 -2.27
CA GLN A 157 -10.14 -16.99 -3.70
C GLN A 157 -9.05 -16.05 -4.24
N VAL A 158 -9.16 -14.76 -3.98
CA VAL A 158 -8.20 -13.74 -4.43
C VAL A 158 -6.84 -13.93 -3.76
N MET A 159 -6.83 -14.09 -2.42
CA MET A 159 -5.60 -14.30 -1.65
C MET A 159 -4.86 -15.57 -2.07
N THR A 160 -5.58 -16.66 -2.38
CA THR A 160 -4.98 -17.93 -2.83
C THR A 160 -4.31 -17.80 -4.21
N ARG A 161 -4.92 -17.03 -5.12
CA ARG A 161 -4.38 -16.78 -6.46
C ARG A 161 -3.19 -15.83 -6.42
N ASN A 162 -3.33 -14.72 -5.72
CA ASN A 162 -2.37 -13.62 -5.82
C ASN A 162 -1.19 -13.79 -4.87
N ARG A 163 -1.42 -14.40 -3.69
CA ARG A 163 -0.43 -14.57 -2.62
C ARG A 163 0.40 -13.30 -2.39
N ARG A 164 -0.23 -12.12 -2.50
CA ARG A 164 0.45 -10.82 -2.45
C ARG A 164 1.17 -10.66 -1.13
N ILE A 165 2.39 -10.10 -1.20
CA ILE A 165 3.15 -9.66 -0.04
C ILE A 165 3.63 -8.23 -0.28
N GLY A 166 3.74 -7.46 0.80
CA GLY A 166 4.28 -6.11 0.79
C GLY A 166 5.38 -5.97 1.83
N LEU A 167 6.61 -6.25 1.43
CA LEU A 167 7.78 -5.92 2.24
C LEU A 167 7.99 -4.41 2.15
N SER A 168 7.67 -3.71 3.23
CA SER A 168 7.80 -2.27 3.40
C SER A 168 9.18 -1.90 3.91
N GLN A 169 9.62 -0.70 3.56
CA GLN A 169 10.77 -0.03 4.16
C GLN A 169 10.28 1.16 4.99
N SER A 170 10.93 1.41 6.11
CA SER A 170 10.86 2.66 6.89
C SER A 170 12.28 3.06 7.30
N GLY A 171 12.50 4.32 7.64
CA GLY A 171 13.86 4.82 7.89
C GLY A 171 14.60 5.11 6.58
N ILE A 172 13.87 5.35 5.47
CA ILE A 172 14.47 5.57 4.15
C ILE A 172 15.38 6.80 4.18
N ILE A 173 14.90 7.91 4.74
CA ILE A 173 15.64 9.17 4.79
C ILE A 173 16.92 9.03 5.62
N GLU A 174 16.85 8.36 6.77
CA GLU A 174 18.02 8.12 7.61
C GLU A 174 19.04 7.22 6.90
N ASN A 175 18.57 6.18 6.20
CA ASN A 175 19.45 5.31 5.43
C ASN A 175 20.12 6.06 4.27
N ILE A 176 19.39 6.96 3.60
CA ILE A 176 19.95 7.85 2.57
C ILE A 176 20.99 8.79 3.18
N ASN A 177 20.75 9.35 4.37
CA ASN A 177 21.69 10.23 5.06
C ASN A 177 22.98 9.50 5.48
N LYS A 178 22.87 8.26 5.96
CA LYS A 178 24.02 7.44 6.39
C LYS A 178 24.87 6.97 5.22
N TRP A 179 24.24 6.43 4.16
CA TRP A 179 24.94 5.69 3.11
C TRP A 179 24.97 6.38 1.73
N GLY A 180 24.19 7.43 1.56
CA GLY A 180 23.98 8.14 0.30
C GLY A 180 22.88 7.52 -0.57
N PHE A 181 22.19 8.37 -1.33
CA PHE A 181 21.08 8.00 -2.21
C PHE A 181 21.41 6.85 -3.17
N ARG A 182 22.56 6.90 -3.84
CA ARG A 182 22.97 5.84 -4.80
C ARG A 182 23.15 4.48 -4.13
N THR A 183 23.61 4.47 -2.89
CA THR A 183 23.78 3.23 -2.12
C THR A 183 22.43 2.67 -1.72
N HIS A 184 21.53 3.51 -1.20
CA HIS A 184 20.16 3.11 -0.90
C HIS A 184 19.43 2.52 -2.14
N MET A 185 19.52 3.19 -3.30
CA MET A 185 18.92 2.66 -4.54
C MET A 185 19.52 1.31 -4.99
N LYS A 186 20.82 1.10 -4.75
CA LYS A 186 21.47 -0.22 -4.96
C LYS A 186 20.92 -1.26 -4.00
N TRP A 187 20.67 -0.91 -2.74
CA TRP A 187 20.07 -1.80 -1.74
C TRP A 187 18.66 -2.20 -2.16
N CYS A 188 17.81 -1.25 -2.55
CA CYS A 188 16.45 -1.55 -3.03
C CYS A 188 16.46 -2.47 -4.25
N SER A 189 17.34 -2.22 -5.22
CA SER A 189 17.46 -3.04 -6.43
C SER A 189 17.95 -4.46 -6.14
N LYS A 190 19.00 -4.61 -5.32
CA LYS A 190 19.57 -5.91 -4.96
C LYS A 190 18.65 -6.69 -4.01
N GLY A 191 18.04 -6.00 -3.04
CA GLY A 191 17.03 -6.53 -2.12
C GLY A 191 15.81 -7.08 -2.85
N TYR A 192 15.25 -6.30 -3.78
CA TYR A 192 14.14 -6.76 -4.62
C TYR A 192 14.50 -8.02 -5.42
N LYS A 193 15.71 -8.08 -6.00
CA LYS A 193 16.17 -9.26 -6.76
C LYS A 193 16.25 -10.52 -5.90
N VAL A 194 16.76 -10.43 -4.66
CA VAL A 194 16.85 -11.61 -3.77
C VAL A 194 15.47 -12.05 -3.29
N VAL A 195 14.58 -11.12 -2.97
CA VAL A 195 13.19 -11.42 -2.59
C VAL A 195 12.45 -12.12 -3.74
N ARG A 196 12.64 -11.66 -4.99
CA ARG A 196 12.10 -12.37 -6.17
C ARG A 196 12.62 -13.80 -6.30
N GLY A 197 13.93 -14.00 -6.07
CA GLY A 197 14.54 -15.33 -6.10
C GLY A 197 13.93 -16.26 -5.06
N TRP A 198 13.81 -15.80 -3.82
CA TRP A 198 13.16 -16.58 -2.76
C TRP A 198 11.69 -16.83 -3.05
N ASP A 199 10.95 -15.83 -3.54
CA ASP A 199 9.54 -16.03 -3.86
C ASP A 199 9.33 -17.13 -4.88
N LYS A 200 10.16 -17.22 -5.92
CA LYS A 200 10.15 -18.34 -6.84
C LYS A 200 10.43 -19.68 -6.13
N THR A 201 11.55 -19.78 -5.40
CA THR A 201 11.99 -21.01 -4.74
C THR A 201 10.98 -21.53 -3.70
N TYR A 202 10.50 -20.67 -2.81
CA TYR A 202 9.58 -21.10 -1.75
C TYR A 202 8.16 -21.31 -2.26
N SER A 203 7.71 -20.58 -3.28
CA SER A 203 6.40 -20.85 -3.89
C SER A 203 6.38 -22.23 -4.53
N GLU A 204 7.45 -22.60 -5.24
CA GLU A 204 7.63 -23.95 -5.79
C GLU A 204 7.67 -25.01 -4.69
N TRP A 205 8.47 -24.81 -3.64
CA TRP A 205 8.57 -25.74 -2.51
C TRP A 205 7.24 -25.91 -1.75
N LEU A 206 6.48 -24.83 -1.56
CA LEU A 206 5.17 -24.85 -0.90
C LEU A 206 4.03 -25.35 -1.79
N GLY A 207 4.25 -25.49 -3.10
CA GLY A 207 3.20 -25.82 -4.07
C GLY A 207 2.13 -24.73 -4.22
N VAL A 208 2.51 -23.45 -4.12
CA VAL A 208 1.60 -22.30 -4.27
C VAL A 208 2.09 -21.33 -5.36
N PRO A 209 1.24 -20.42 -5.86
CA PRO A 209 1.68 -19.39 -6.79
C PRO A 209 2.74 -18.45 -6.20
N GLU A 210 3.59 -17.90 -7.08
CA GLU A 210 4.41 -16.73 -6.76
C GLU A 210 3.54 -15.55 -6.34
N SER A 211 4.08 -14.69 -5.47
CA SER A 211 3.42 -13.48 -5.01
C SER A 211 3.31 -12.46 -6.15
N ILE A 212 2.10 -12.02 -6.49
CA ILE A 212 1.83 -11.12 -7.64
C ILE A 212 2.58 -9.79 -7.54
N LYS A 213 2.72 -9.26 -6.31
CA LYS A 213 3.60 -8.15 -5.91
C LYS A 213 4.32 -8.54 -4.63
N LYS A 214 5.47 -7.90 -4.37
CA LYS A 214 6.45 -8.34 -3.37
C LYS A 214 6.90 -7.25 -2.38
N THR A 215 6.89 -5.99 -2.80
CA THR A 215 7.47 -4.87 -2.04
C THR A 215 6.54 -3.67 -2.09
N THR A 216 6.59 -2.83 -1.08
CA THR A 216 5.85 -1.57 -0.99
C THR A 216 6.61 -0.57 -0.11
N VAL A 217 6.06 0.62 0.10
CA VAL A 217 6.51 1.58 1.12
C VAL A 217 5.26 2.14 1.80
N LYS A 218 5.05 1.74 3.05
CA LYS A 218 3.94 2.19 3.89
C LYS A 218 4.39 3.40 4.73
N PRO A 219 3.57 4.46 4.85
CA PRO A 219 3.80 5.54 5.80
C PRO A 219 3.52 5.06 7.25
N SER A 220 4.48 4.36 7.85
CA SER A 220 4.24 3.65 9.11
C SER A 220 4.40 4.52 10.35
N GLY A 221 3.33 5.20 10.76
CA GLY A 221 3.41 6.16 11.86
C GLY A 221 3.70 5.58 13.26
N SER A 222 3.20 4.38 13.60
CA SER A 222 3.36 3.82 14.96
C SER A 222 4.49 2.81 15.06
N VAL A 223 4.67 1.95 14.06
CA VAL A 223 5.67 0.88 14.12
C VAL A 223 7.07 1.45 13.97
N SER A 224 7.26 2.51 13.18
CA SER A 224 8.57 3.17 13.02
C SER A 224 9.09 3.81 14.33
N LEU A 225 8.19 4.14 15.27
CA LEU A 225 8.58 4.69 16.58
C LEU A 225 9.27 3.66 17.47
N LEU A 226 8.99 2.36 17.29
CA LEU A 226 9.58 1.29 18.10
C LEU A 226 11.10 1.15 17.89
N PRO A 227 11.62 1.07 16.65
CA PRO A 227 13.06 1.12 16.39
C PRO A 227 13.62 2.55 16.35
N GLY A 228 12.80 3.58 16.55
CA GLY A 228 13.23 4.98 16.54
C GLY A 228 13.63 5.51 15.17
N VAL A 229 12.91 5.13 14.11
CA VAL A 229 13.20 5.53 12.72
C VAL A 229 12.09 6.40 12.12
N THR A 230 12.45 7.14 11.08
CA THR A 230 11.55 7.94 10.27
C THR A 230 10.47 7.06 9.60
N PRO A 231 9.18 7.48 9.59
CA PRO A 231 8.11 6.69 9.01
C PRO A 231 8.18 6.72 7.47
N GLY A 232 8.21 5.54 6.86
CA GLY A 232 8.37 5.41 5.41
C GLY A 232 9.81 5.57 4.93
#